data_AF-A0A7Z9Y4S2-F1
#
_entry.id   AF-A0A7Z9Y4S2-F1
#
_cell.length_a   1.000
_cell.length_b   1.000
_cell.length_c   1.000
_cell.angle_alpha   90.00
_cell.angle_beta   90.00
_cell.angle_gamma   90.00
#
_symmetry.space_group_name_H-M   'P 1'
#
loop_
_entity.id
_entity.type
_entity.pdbx_description
1 polymer ?
#
loop_
_entity_poly.entity_id
_entity_poly.type
_entity_poly.pdbx_seq_one_letter_code
_entity_poly.pdbx_strand_id
1 'polypeptide(L)' 'MILNPAKLNNKDRYKLMIGAIVPRPIAWVSTMDKAGNLNLAPFSYFTAVC' A
#
# COMPACT_ATOMS: atom_id res chain seq x y z
N MET A 1 -14.49 -13.77 -15.34
CA MET A 1 -14.68 -14.13 -13.91
C MET A 1 -15.24 -12.90 -13.21
N ILE A 2 -16.38 -13.03 -12.49
CA ILE A 2 -16.95 -11.94 -11.70
C ILE A 2 -16.67 -12.24 -10.23
N LEU A 3 -16.01 -11.32 -9.53
CA LEU A 3 -15.67 -11.45 -8.11
C LEU A 3 -16.53 -10.48 -7.30
N ASN A 4 -17.16 -10.97 -6.23
CA ASN A 4 -17.82 -10.11 -5.25
C ASN A 4 -16.90 -9.90 -4.04
N PRO A 5 -16.37 -8.69 -3.81
CA PRO A 5 -15.46 -8.41 -2.69
C PRO A 5 -16.07 -8.72 -1.32
N ALA A 6 -17.39 -8.59 -1.15
CA ALA A 6 -18.05 -8.88 0.12
C ALA A 6 -18.02 -10.36 0.51
N LYS A 7 -17.73 -11.26 -0.45
CA LYS A 7 -17.61 -12.71 -0.24
C LYS A 7 -16.16 -13.16 -0.04
N LEU A 8 -15.19 -12.25 -0.08
CA LEU A 8 -13.77 -12.55 0.07
C LEU A 8 -13.27 -12.16 1.46
N ASN A 9 -12.41 -13.00 2.05
CA ASN A 9 -11.70 -12.62 3.27
C ASN A 9 -10.70 -11.46 3.00
N ASN A 10 -10.17 -10.86 4.06
CA ASN A 10 -9.28 -9.69 3.94
C ASN A 10 -8.00 -9.99 3.15
N LYS A 11 -7.43 -11.18 3.33
CA LYS A 11 -6.17 -11.58 2.68
C LYS A 11 -6.33 -11.72 1.17
N ASP A 12 -7.43 -12.33 0.74
CA ASP A 12 -7.70 -12.55 -0.69
C ASP A 12 -8.09 -11.25 -1.39
N ARG A 13 -8.85 -10.38 -0.70
CA ARG A 13 -9.09 -9.00 -1.19
C ARG A 13 -7.80 -8.22 -1.36
N TYR A 14 -6.92 -8.26 -0.36
CA TYR A 14 -5.63 -7.56 -0.41
C TYR A 14 -4.78 -8.07 -1.58
N LYS A 15 -4.65 -9.39 -1.74
CA LYS A 15 -3.91 -10.01 -2.86
C LYS A 15 -4.44 -9.58 -4.22
N LEU A 16 -5.77 -9.59 -4.39
CA LEU A 16 -6.40 -9.15 -5.63
C LEU A 16 -6.06 -7.69 -5.92
N MET A 17 -6.17 -6.81 -4.91
CA MET A 17 -5.90 -5.38 -5.07
C MET A 17 -4.44 -5.10 -5.45
N ILE A 18 -3.47 -5.70 -4.75
CA ILE A 18 -2.04 -5.51 -5.07
C ILE A 18 -1.59 -6.23 -6.34
N GLY A 19 -2.34 -7.22 -6.81
CA GLY A 19 -2.06 -7.91 -8.07
C GLY A 19 -2.65 -7.21 -9.28
N ALA A 20 -3.81 -6.58 -9.13
CA ALA A 20 -4.54 -5.92 -10.22
C ALA A 20 -4.08 -4.48 -10.48
N ILE A 21 -3.66 -3.75 -9.43
CA ILE A 21 -3.24 -2.35 -9.56
C ILE A 21 -1.71 -2.30 -9.66
N VAL A 22 -1.21 -2.35 -10.90
CA VAL A 22 0.22 -2.36 -11.25
C VAL A 22 0.47 -1.60 -12.57
N PRO A 23 1.68 -1.02 -12.79
CA PRO A 23 2.77 -0.84 -11.81
C PRO A 23 2.42 0.21 -10.73
N ARG A 24 3.07 0.14 -9.56
CA ARG A 24 2.86 1.10 -8.47
C ARG A 24 4.15 1.88 -8.19
N PRO A 25 4.09 3.23 -8.15
CA PRO A 25 5.20 4.03 -7.64
C PRO A 25 5.52 3.66 -6.19
N ILE A 26 6.79 3.72 -5.81
CA ILE A 26 7.24 3.47 -4.44
C ILE A 26 7.68 4.80 -3.82
N ALA A 27 6.97 5.22 -2.78
CA ALA A 27 7.36 6.35 -1.95
C ALA A 27 8.29 5.88 -0.83
N TRP A 28 9.51 6.42 -0.76
CA TRP A 28 10.41 6.27 0.37
C TRP A 28 10.14 7.38 1.39
N VAL A 29 9.51 7.03 2.51
CA VAL A 29 9.09 8.00 3.52
C VAL A 29 10.06 7.94 4.70
N SER A 30 10.75 9.06 4.95
CA SER A 30 11.56 9.27 6.14
C SER A 30 10.73 9.86 7.28
N THR A 31 11.04 9.48 8.51
CA THR A 31 10.41 9.96 9.74
C THR A 31 11.46 10.06 10.84
N MET A 32 11.18 10.87 11.86
CA MET A 32 11.99 10.98 13.06
C MET A 32 11.08 10.88 14.28
N ASP A 33 11.43 10.06 15.26
CA ASP A 33 10.68 9.97 16.52
C ASP A 33 11.02 11.10 17.49
N LYS A 34 10.37 11.13 18.65
CA LYS A 34 10.60 12.16 19.68
C LYS A 34 11.99 12.12 20.31
N ALA A 35 12.68 10.98 20.24
CA ALA A 35 14.04 10.80 20.74
C ALA A 35 15.10 11.11 19.67
N GLY A 36 14.68 11.48 18.46
CA GLY A 36 15.58 11.80 17.35
C GLY A 36 15.98 10.58 16.50
N ASN A 37 15.40 9.40 16.75
CA ASN A 37 15.71 8.22 15.95
C ASN A 37 15.11 8.35 14.55
N LEU A 38 15.93 8.12 13.52
CA LEU A 38 15.52 8.17 12.13
C LEU A 38 14.93 6.83 11.68
N ASN A 39 13.85 6.88 10.90
CA ASN A 39 13.23 5.74 10.25
C ASN A 39 12.99 6.05 8.77
N LEU A 40 13.15 5.03 7.91
CA LEU A 40 12.92 5.12 6.47
C LEU A 40 12.19 3.86 6.01
N ALA A 41 11.01 4.01 5.40
CA ALA A 41 10.21 2.88 4.95
C ALA A 41 9.62 3.11 3.54
N PRO A 42 9.56 2.06 2.69
CA PRO A 42 8.95 2.13 1.37
C PRO A 42 7.43 1.85 1.41
N PHE A 43 6.65 2.63 0.66
CA PHE A 43 5.20 2.47 0.53
C PHE A 43 4.78 2.47 -0.94
N SER A 44 3.96 1.49 -1.36
CA SER A 44 3.45 1.40 -2.73
C SER A 44 1.97 1.79 -2.89
N TYR A 45 1.28 2.10 -1.79
CA TYR A 45 -0.05 2.74 -1.82
C TYR A 45 0.15 4.25 -1.84
N PHE A 46 0.55 4.76 -3.00
CA PHE A 46 0.95 6.14 -3.18
C PHE A 46 0.46 6.68 -4.53
N THR A 47 -0.08 7.90 -4.51
CA THR A 47 -0.52 8.64 -5.69
C THR A 47 -0.38 10.14 -5.45
N ALA A 48 -0.20 10.91 -6.52
CA ALA A 48 -0.35 12.37 -6.46
C ALA A 48 -1.83 12.75 -6.32
N VAL A 49 -2.08 13.89 -5.67
CA VAL A 49 -3.40 14.53 -5.54
C VAL A 49 -3.22 15.99 -5.96
N CYS A 50 -4.14 16.52 -6.77
CA CYS A 50 -4.16 17.92 -7.22
C CYS A 50 -5.48 18.60 -6.88
#